data_AF-G2ZNG4-F1
#
_entry.id   AF-G2ZNG4-F1
#
_cell.length_a   1.000
_cell.length_b   1.000
_cell.length_c   1.000
_cell.angle_alpha   90.00
_cell.angle_beta   90.00
_cell.angle_gamma   90.00
#
_symmetry.space_group_name_H-M   'P 1'
#
loop_
_entity.id
_entity.type
_entity.pdbx_description
1 polymer ?
#
loop_
_entity_poly.entity_id
_entity_poly.type
_entity_poly.pdbx_seq_one_letter_code
_entity_poly.pdbx_strand_id
1 'polypeptide(L)'
;MSSAAALLLVSGPAYAEVSDKVPSIHELWLAGLAAGVVCAAAGWFRHRLLWVLLPLAALFFVSLLLEIHAPDVGAALYREQGAAYYAQAYLAFGLVLLGGWIGWRWNRHN
;
A
#
# COMPACT_ATOMS: atom_id res chain seq x y z
N MET A 1 48.41 -9.60 0.95
CA MET A 1 47.11 -10.19 1.32
C MET A 1 46.05 -9.15 0.97
N SER A 2 45.28 -9.43 -0.07
CA SER A 2 44.45 -8.45 -0.78
C SER A 2 43.33 -7.90 0.10
N SER A 3 43.12 -6.58 0.05
CA SER A 3 42.09 -5.83 0.80
C SER A 3 40.66 -6.39 0.68
N ALA A 4 40.39 -7.19 -0.36
CA ALA A 4 39.13 -7.92 -0.53
C ALA A 4 38.86 -8.97 0.56
N ALA A 5 39.89 -9.61 1.11
CA ALA A 5 39.74 -10.60 2.19
C ALA A 5 39.36 -9.95 3.53
N ALA A 6 39.76 -8.70 3.75
CA ALA A 6 39.40 -7.94 4.95
C ALA A 6 37.93 -7.50 4.95
N LEU A 7 37.36 -7.21 3.77
CA LEU A 7 35.94 -6.85 3.63
C LEU A 7 35.00 -8.04 3.90
N LEU A 8 35.40 -9.26 3.51
CA LEU A 8 34.61 -10.47 3.76
C LEU A 8 34.56 -10.85 5.26
N LEU A 9 35.56 -10.44 6.06
CA LEU A 9 35.60 -10.67 7.50
C LEU A 9 34.76 -9.67 8.31
N VAL A 10 34.26 -8.59 7.66
CA VAL A 10 33.38 -7.56 8.24
C VAL A 10 31.91 -7.80 7.86
N SER A 11 31.54 -9.03 7.45
CA SER A 11 30.14 -9.37 7.22
C SER A 11 29.45 -9.68 8.56
N GLY A 12 29.09 -8.63 9.31
CA GLY A 12 28.21 -8.73 10.47
C GLY A 12 26.74 -8.95 10.04
N PRO A 13 25.85 -9.39 10.96
CA PRO A 13 24.42 -9.44 10.67
C PRO A 13 23.91 -8.02 10.38
N ALA A 14 23.47 -7.78 9.14
CA ALA A 14 22.74 -6.57 8.82
C ALA A 14 21.34 -6.69 9.42
N TYR A 15 21.08 -5.92 10.48
CA TYR A 15 19.75 -5.77 11.07
C TYR A 15 18.91 -4.93 10.11
N ALA A 16 18.22 -5.58 9.17
CA ALA A 16 17.22 -4.94 8.32
C ALA A 16 15.87 -5.06 9.01
N GLU A 17 15.19 -3.94 9.22
CA GLU A 17 13.87 -3.94 9.83
C GLU A 17 12.85 -4.48 8.83
N VAL A 18 11.81 -5.18 9.31
CA VAL A 18 10.76 -5.66 8.41
C VAL A 18 10.00 -4.47 7.83
N SER A 19 9.90 -3.37 8.58
CA SER A 19 9.29 -2.13 8.13
C SER A 19 10.00 -1.40 6.99
N ASP A 20 11.27 -1.68 6.71
CA ASP A 20 12.01 -1.02 5.62
C ASP A 20 11.41 -1.30 4.23
N LYS A 21 10.59 -2.35 4.12
CA LYS A 21 9.99 -2.81 2.86
C LYS A 21 8.55 -2.35 2.68
N VAL A 22 7.91 -1.84 3.73
CA VAL A 22 6.51 -1.40 3.67
C VAL A 22 6.43 0.12 3.51
N PRO A 23 5.40 0.63 2.82
CA PRO A 23 5.20 2.06 2.70
C PRO A 23 5.02 2.72 4.07
N SER A 24 5.58 3.91 4.22
CA SER A 24 5.34 4.74 5.40
C SER A 24 3.88 5.18 5.49
N ILE A 25 3.44 5.59 6.67
CA ILE A 25 2.07 6.10 6.90
C ILE A 25 1.72 7.24 5.92
N HIS A 26 2.64 8.15 5.68
CA HIS A 26 2.44 9.29 4.78
C HIS A 26 2.20 8.83 3.33
N GLU A 27 2.95 7.83 2.89
CA GLU A 27 2.80 7.23 1.56
C GLU A 27 1.48 6.47 1.44
N LEU A 28 1.02 5.78 2.49
CA LEU A 28 -0.30 5.12 2.50
C LEU A 28 -1.42 6.11 2.26
N TRP A 29 -1.44 7.21 3.02
CA TRP A 29 -2.47 8.23 2.88
C TRP A 29 -2.40 8.91 1.52
N LEU A 30 -1.20 9.25 1.05
CA LEU A 30 -1.01 9.87 -0.26
C LEU A 30 -1.49 8.94 -1.38
N ALA A 31 -1.11 7.66 -1.35
CA ALA A 31 -1.54 6.66 -2.31
C ALA A 31 -3.05 6.45 -2.27
N GLY A 32 -3.64 6.34 -1.07
CA GLY A 32 -5.09 6.13 -0.89
C GLY A 32 -5.91 7.32 -1.39
N LEU A 33 -5.51 8.54 -1.04
CA LEU A 33 -6.15 9.77 -1.52
C LEU A 33 -6.01 9.93 -3.03
N ALA A 34 -4.79 9.79 -3.56
CA ALA A 34 -4.53 9.94 -4.99
C ALA A 34 -5.32 8.90 -5.81
N ALA A 35 -5.25 7.63 -5.42
CA ALA A 35 -5.99 6.56 -6.09
C ALA A 35 -7.51 6.74 -5.96
N GLY A 36 -8.01 7.18 -4.81
CA GLY A 36 -9.43 7.51 -4.61
C GLY A 36 -9.92 8.64 -5.52
N VAL A 37 -9.16 9.74 -5.62
CA VAL A 37 -9.47 10.86 -6.53
C VAL A 37 -9.44 10.41 -7.99
N VAL A 38 -8.43 9.64 -8.39
CA VAL A 38 -8.33 9.09 -9.76
C VAL A 38 -9.51 8.18 -10.07
N CYS A 39 -9.91 7.32 -9.14
CA CYS A 39 -11.09 6.45 -9.31
C CYS A 39 -12.39 7.27 -9.40
N ALA A 40 -12.56 8.30 -8.57
CA ALA A 40 -13.72 9.18 -8.63
C ALA A 40 -13.81 9.92 -9.98
N ALA A 41 -12.69 10.50 -10.44
CA ALA A 41 -12.60 11.18 -11.73
C ALA A 41 -12.85 10.21 -12.91
N ALA A 42 -12.28 9.00 -12.85
CA ALA A 42 -12.52 7.97 -13.85
C ALA A 42 -14.00 7.59 -13.93
N GLY A 43 -14.65 7.42 -12.78
CA GLY A 43 -16.08 7.15 -12.69
C GLY A 43 -16.93 8.27 -13.31
N TRP A 44 -16.56 9.53 -13.09
CA TRP A 44 -17.25 10.70 -13.62
C TRP A 44 -17.10 10.82 -15.15
N PHE A 45 -15.87 10.81 -15.69
CA PHE A 45 -15.67 11.12 -17.11
C PHE A 45 -15.87 9.91 -18.03
N ARG A 46 -15.42 8.73 -17.60
CA ARG A 46 -15.43 7.51 -18.41
C ARG A 46 -15.57 6.29 -17.52
N HIS A 47 -16.79 5.93 -17.17
CA HIS A 47 -17.07 4.79 -16.30
C HIS A 47 -16.35 3.48 -16.71
N ARG A 48 -16.08 3.27 -18.01
CA ARG A 48 -15.27 2.13 -18.48
C ARG A 48 -13.84 2.11 -17.90
N LEU A 49 -13.21 3.26 -17.70
CA LEU A 49 -11.89 3.37 -17.06
C LEU A 49 -11.92 2.96 -15.59
N LEU A 50 -13.03 3.20 -14.89
CA LEU A 50 -13.17 2.80 -13.49
C LEU A 50 -13.01 1.28 -13.31
N TRP A 51 -13.52 0.48 -14.26
CA TRP A 51 -13.37 -0.98 -14.25
C TRP A 51 -11.92 -1.46 -14.36
N VAL A 52 -11.00 -0.61 -14.82
CA VAL A 52 -9.57 -0.93 -14.92
C VAL A 52 -8.79 -0.30 -13.77
N LEU A 53 -9.07 0.96 -13.45
CA LEU A 53 -8.30 1.72 -12.45
C LEU A 53 -8.62 1.29 -11.02
N LEU A 54 -9.89 0.97 -10.72
CA LEU A 54 -10.28 0.51 -9.39
C LEU A 54 -9.60 -0.81 -9.00
N PRO A 55 -9.61 -1.89 -9.82
CA PRO A 55 -8.88 -3.10 -9.46
C PRO A 55 -7.37 -2.89 -9.45
N LEU A 56 -6.82 -2.05 -10.32
CA LEU A 56 -5.38 -1.74 -10.29
C LEU A 56 -4.96 -1.08 -8.96
N ALA A 57 -5.73 -0.09 -8.51
CA ALA A 57 -5.51 0.54 -7.20
C ALA A 57 -5.76 -0.45 -6.05
N ALA A 58 -6.79 -1.29 -6.16
CA ALA A 58 -7.07 -2.31 -5.15
C ALA A 58 -5.96 -3.35 -5.05
N LEU A 59 -5.31 -3.74 -6.15
CA LEU A 59 -4.20 -4.70 -6.13
C LEU A 59 -3.04 -4.23 -5.26
N PHE A 60 -2.70 -2.94 -5.31
CA PHE A 60 -1.67 -2.36 -4.45
C PHE A 60 -2.01 -2.56 -2.96
N PHE A 61 -3.21 -2.16 -2.55
CA PHE A 61 -3.64 -2.26 -1.15
C PHE A 61 -3.87 -3.71 -0.72
N VAL A 62 -4.41 -4.56 -1.58
CA VAL A 62 -4.57 -5.99 -1.27
C VAL A 62 -3.21 -6.65 -1.09
N SER A 63 -2.22 -6.34 -1.94
CA SER A 63 -0.85 -6.84 -1.79
C SER A 63 -0.27 -6.45 -0.43
N LEU A 64 -0.41 -5.18 -0.04
CA LEU A 64 0.01 -4.72 1.28
C LEU A 64 -0.73 -5.46 2.41
N LEU A 65 -2.06 -5.58 2.31
CA LEU A 65 -2.87 -6.25 3.33
C LEU A 65 -2.52 -7.74 3.47
N LEU A 66 -2.14 -8.39 2.37
CA LEU A 66 -1.61 -9.76 2.40
C LEU A 66 -0.27 -9.81 3.12
N GLU A 67 0.61 -8.84 2.87
CA GLU A 67 1.93 -8.79 3.51
C GLU A 67 1.85 -8.54 5.02
N ILE A 68 1.02 -7.59 5.47
CA ILE A 68 0.87 -7.31 6.91
C ILE A 68 0.24 -8.48 7.69
N HIS A 69 -0.44 -9.40 7.00
CA HIS A 69 -1.02 -10.63 7.58
C HIS A 69 -0.23 -11.89 7.22
N ALA A 70 0.90 -11.77 6.52
CA ALA A 70 1.69 -12.91 6.11
C ALA A 70 2.30 -13.60 7.36
N PRO A 71 2.34 -14.95 7.39
CA PRO A 71 2.72 -15.70 8.58
C PRO A 71 4.20 -15.54 8.96
N ASP A 72 5.04 -15.19 7.99
CA ASP A 72 6.49 -15.00 8.13
C ASP A 72 6.88 -13.58 8.57
N VAL A 73 6.17 -12.55 8.08
CA VAL A 73 6.52 -11.14 8.36
C VAL A 73 5.51 -10.38 9.22
N GLY A 74 4.23 -10.76 9.21
CA GLY A 74 3.16 -9.99 9.85
C GLY A 74 3.31 -9.82 11.36
N ALA A 75 3.75 -10.87 12.07
CA ALA A 75 3.95 -10.80 13.52
C ALA A 75 5.16 -9.91 13.92
N ALA A 76 6.16 -9.80 13.06
CA ALA A 76 7.29 -8.89 13.28
C ALA A 76 6.88 -7.45 12.95
N LEU A 77 6.21 -7.25 11.81
CA LEU A 77 5.73 -5.95 11.39
C LEU A 77 4.73 -5.34 12.36
N TYR A 78 3.83 -6.13 12.94
CA TYR A 78 2.90 -5.66 13.98
C TYR A 78 3.63 -5.21 15.26
N ARG A 79 4.75 -5.85 15.62
CA ARG A 79 5.58 -5.44 16.76
C ARG A 79 6.32 -4.13 16.50
N GLU A 80 6.74 -3.90 15.26
CA GLU A 80 7.47 -2.70 14.82
C GLU A 80 6.53 -1.50 14.61
N GLN A 81 5.44 -1.68 13.85
CA GLN A 81 4.56 -0.59 13.40
C GLN A 81 3.29 -0.43 14.26
N GLY A 82 2.87 -1.48 14.97
CA GLY A 82 1.71 -1.47 15.85
C GLY A 82 0.35 -1.44 15.15
N ALA A 83 -0.71 -1.54 15.96
CA ALA A 83 -2.09 -1.59 15.48
C ALA A 83 -2.54 -0.35 14.70
N ALA A 84 -1.98 0.83 15.02
CA ALA A 84 -2.33 2.09 14.37
C ALA A 84 -1.98 2.09 12.88
N TYR A 85 -0.85 1.49 12.49
CA TYR A 85 -0.45 1.35 11.10
C TYR A 85 -1.43 0.46 10.33
N TYR A 86 -1.83 -0.67 10.91
CA TYR A 86 -2.77 -1.61 10.30
C TYR A 86 -4.13 -0.94 10.05
N ALA A 87 -4.66 -0.24 11.05
CA ALA A 87 -5.91 0.50 10.90
C ALA A 87 -5.81 1.55 9.77
N GLN A 88 -4.68 2.26 9.68
CA GLN A 88 -4.46 3.26 8.64
C GLN A 88 -4.32 2.65 7.24
N ALA A 89 -3.70 1.48 7.10
CA ALA A 89 -3.66 0.75 5.82
C ALA A 89 -5.07 0.41 5.33
N TYR A 90 -5.96 -0.04 6.22
CA TYR A 90 -7.37 -0.28 5.89
C TYR A 90 -8.13 1.01 5.55
N LEU A 91 -7.92 2.09 6.30
CA LEU A 91 -8.56 3.38 6.03
C LEU A 91 -8.13 3.95 4.67
N ALA A 92 -6.83 3.88 4.36
CA ALA A 92 -6.29 4.31 3.07
C ALA A 92 -6.89 3.49 1.91
N PHE A 93 -7.03 2.17 2.07
CA PHE A 93 -7.74 1.35 1.08
C PHE A 93 -9.22 1.75 0.96
N GLY A 94 -9.87 2.04 2.08
CA GLY A 94 -11.26 2.54 2.11
C GLY A 94 -11.47 3.80 1.28
N LEU A 95 -10.50 4.72 1.22
CA LEU A 95 -10.56 5.91 0.36
C LEU A 95 -10.64 5.57 -1.13
N VAL A 96 -9.95 4.52 -1.57
CA VAL A 96 -9.99 4.06 -2.96
C VAL A 96 -11.40 3.57 -3.31
N LEU A 97 -11.97 2.72 -2.44
CA LEU A 97 -13.31 2.18 -2.62
C LEU A 97 -14.37 3.29 -2.58
N LEU A 98 -14.23 4.25 -1.66
CA LEU A 98 -15.10 5.40 -1.54
C LEU A 98 -15.05 6.27 -2.80
N GLY A 99 -13.86 6.56 -3.31
CA GLY A 99 -13.67 7.32 -4.55
C GLY A 99 -14.33 6.63 -5.75
N GLY A 100 -14.10 5.32 -5.91
CA GLY A 100 -14.75 4.53 -6.95
C GLY A 100 -16.28 4.52 -6.83
N TRP A 101 -16.81 4.38 -5.61
CA TRP A 101 -18.25 4.42 -5.36
C TRP A 101 -18.87 5.78 -5.69
N ILE A 102 -18.23 6.89 -5.26
CA ILE A 102 -18.67 8.26 -5.59
C ILE A 102 -18.71 8.45 -7.10
N GLY A 103 -17.62 8.11 -7.81
CA GLY A 103 -17.54 8.26 -9.27
C GLY A 103 -18.61 7.44 -10.00
N TRP A 104 -18.84 6.20 -9.56
CA TRP A 104 -19.88 5.35 -10.13
C TRP A 104 -21.30 5.88 -9.87
N ARG A 105 -21.58 6.33 -8.65
CA ARG A 105 -22.90 6.86 -8.26
C ARG A 105 -23.24 8.12 -9.07
N TRP A 106 -22.26 8.98 -9.31
CA TRP A 106 -22.44 10.22 -10.06
C TRP A 106 -22.80 9.97 -11.52
N ASN A 107 -22.13 9.02 -12.17
CA ASN A 107 -22.40 8.66 -13.57
C ASN A 107 -23.78 8.00 -13.79
N ARG A 108 -24.46 7.51 -12.74
CA ARG A 108 -25.83 6.99 -12.85
C ARG A 108 -26.91 8.06 -12.84
N HIS A 109 -26.58 9.27 -12.41
CA HIS A 109 -27.51 10.40 -12.30
C HIS A 109 -27.40 11.40 -13.46
N ASN A 110 -26.37 11.27 -14.30
CA ASN A 110 -26.20 11.98 -15.57
C ASN A 110 -26.65 11.09 -16.74
#